data_AF-A0A255TWP9-F1
#
_entry.id   AF-A0A255TWP9-F1
#
_cell.length_a   1.000
_cell.length_b   1.000
_cell.length_c   1.000
_cell.angle_alpha   90.00
_cell.angle_beta   90.00
_cell.angle_gamma   90.00
#
_symmetry.space_group_name_H-M   'P 1'
#
loop_
_entity.id
_entity.type
_entity.pdbx_description
1 polymer ?
#
loop_
_entity_poly.entity_id
_entity_poly.type
_entity_poly.pdbx_seq_one_letter_code
_entity_poly.pdbx_strand_id
1 'polypeptide(L)'
;MWSVGINIYGQQKLFSKQVRMEANKPMNQVMDFLENYFVGLKNVKGTTVTDKMADDKVHFRKGSLSDYYNLCERVPFSINLVDKHYEVSWYKEDAPYITVVFPAQCDLIMGKSQKEIQNEFRSAIVSANHSDFRLTINPKYLEMYDDTIWISKREHYELESLNDASYFIRSNGDTGFSPLFDNLHKSLSAANLFQGMIDKVDRKMYVEQSVYGMTSVKYTIKLSQWLDYCKEQNLKVYFAVEEEREDGLMVMVIAQSSELCYNHLLSVILADDFIGNPNSVIKVKLTPYIPTHNIKNLFQKESRKSRKKIW
;
A
#
# COMPACT_ATOMS: atom_id res chain seq x y z
N MET A 1 -26.93 20.24 -25.12
CA MET A 1 -26.02 19.54 -26.06
C MET A 1 -24.62 19.66 -25.47
N TRP A 2 -24.17 18.67 -24.70
CA TRP A 2 -22.90 18.75 -23.98
C TRP A 2 -21.77 18.32 -24.94
N SER A 3 -20.83 19.21 -25.20
CA SER A 3 -19.64 18.94 -26.01
C SER A 3 -18.81 17.83 -25.35
N VAL A 4 -18.51 16.79 -26.13
CA VAL A 4 -17.67 15.66 -25.71
C VAL A 4 -16.26 16.19 -25.34
N GLY A 5 -15.89 16.08 -24.08
CA GLY A 5 -14.60 16.53 -23.54
C GLY A 5 -13.48 15.53 -23.82
N ILE A 6 -13.19 15.23 -25.08
CA ILE A 6 -12.02 14.45 -25.49
C ILE A 6 -10.83 15.41 -25.56
N ASN A 7 -9.77 15.16 -24.78
CA ASN A 7 -8.51 15.91 -24.90
C ASN A 7 -7.77 15.49 -26.18
N ILE A 8 -6.79 16.29 -26.63
CA ILE A 8 -5.96 16.11 -27.84
C ILE A 8 -5.22 14.75 -27.92
N TYR A 9 -5.26 13.94 -26.86
CA TYR A 9 -4.68 12.59 -26.77
C TYR A 9 -5.70 11.45 -26.81
N GLY A 10 -7.00 11.73 -27.03
CA GLY A 10 -8.05 10.71 -27.08
C GLY A 10 -8.56 10.21 -25.72
N GLN A 11 -8.05 10.77 -24.61
CA GLN A 11 -8.49 10.45 -23.25
C GLN A 11 -9.80 11.14 -22.89
N GLN A 12 -10.70 10.40 -22.25
CA GLN A 12 -11.93 10.93 -21.71
C GLN A 12 -11.63 11.64 -20.38
N LYS A 13 -11.99 12.91 -20.24
CA LYS A 13 -11.75 13.68 -19.02
C LYS A 13 -12.97 13.65 -18.09
N LEU A 14 -12.91 12.78 -17.09
CA LEU A 14 -13.99 12.51 -16.13
C LEU A 14 -13.76 13.20 -14.79
N PHE A 15 -12.51 13.47 -14.44
CA PHE A 15 -12.14 14.04 -13.14
C PHE A 15 -11.42 15.38 -13.31
N SER A 16 -11.84 16.37 -12.53
CA SER A 16 -11.23 17.69 -12.58
C SER A 16 -9.82 17.69 -12.00
N LYS A 17 -9.02 18.70 -12.37
CA LYS A 17 -7.67 18.88 -11.80
C LYS A 17 -7.71 19.02 -10.27
N GLN A 18 -8.73 19.71 -9.74
CA GLN A 18 -8.89 19.91 -8.30
C GLN A 18 -9.09 18.57 -7.57
N VAL A 19 -10.01 17.73 -8.08
CA VAL A 19 -10.24 16.38 -7.53
C VAL A 19 -8.94 15.56 -7.52
N ARG A 20 -8.18 15.61 -8.62
CA ARG A 20 -6.91 14.87 -8.73
C ARG A 20 -5.83 15.35 -7.76
N MET A 21 -5.79 16.65 -7.47
CA MET A 21 -4.84 17.24 -6.50
C MET A 21 -5.20 16.90 -5.05
N GLU A 22 -6.48 16.72 -4.75
CA GLU A 22 -6.96 16.32 -3.41
C GLU A 22 -6.83 14.81 -3.16
N ALA A 23 -6.80 14.01 -4.23
CA ALA A 23 -6.68 12.57 -4.15
C ALA A 23 -5.23 12.10 -3.89
N ASN A 24 -5.08 11.02 -3.12
CA ASN A 24 -3.80 10.32 -2.99
C ASN A 24 -3.41 9.60 -4.30
N LYS A 25 -2.17 9.09 -4.38
CA LYS A 25 -1.67 8.44 -5.60
C LYS A 25 -2.48 7.19 -6.00
N PRO A 26 -2.83 6.25 -5.09
CA PRO A 26 -3.69 5.12 -5.42
C PRO A 26 -5.04 5.52 -6.02
N MET A 27 -5.71 6.52 -5.43
CA MET A 27 -7.00 7.01 -5.94
C MET A 27 -6.84 7.66 -7.32
N ASN A 28 -5.73 8.37 -7.57
CA ASN A 28 -5.41 8.84 -8.92
C ASN A 28 -5.24 7.69 -9.93
N GLN A 29 -4.64 6.55 -9.54
CA GLN A 29 -4.55 5.37 -10.41
C GLN A 29 -5.93 4.76 -10.71
N VAL A 30 -6.86 4.77 -9.75
CA VAL A 30 -8.26 4.35 -9.97
C VAL A 30 -8.97 5.28 -10.96
N MET A 31 -8.78 6.59 -10.84
CA MET A 31 -9.31 7.57 -11.79
C MET A 31 -8.70 7.41 -13.19
N ASP A 32 -7.40 7.16 -13.27
CA ASP A 32 -6.71 6.90 -14.54
C ASP A 32 -7.22 5.62 -15.21
N PHE A 33 -7.49 4.56 -14.43
CA PHE A 33 -8.12 3.36 -14.94
C PHE A 33 -9.45 3.69 -15.63
N LEU A 34 -10.33 4.44 -14.98
CA LEU A 34 -11.63 4.81 -15.55
C LEU A 34 -11.50 5.61 -16.84
N GLU A 35 -10.65 6.63 -16.86
CA GLU A 35 -10.46 7.49 -18.04
C GLU A 35 -9.82 6.75 -19.24
N ASN A 36 -9.01 5.71 -18.97
CA ASN A 36 -8.27 4.99 -20.02
C ASN A 36 -8.90 3.66 -20.43
N TYR A 37 -9.58 2.93 -19.53
CA TYR A 37 -10.06 1.57 -19.77
C TYR A 37 -11.00 1.52 -20.97
N PHE A 38 -12.09 2.30 -20.95
CA PHE A 38 -13.09 2.30 -22.00
C PHE A 38 -12.60 2.93 -23.32
N VAL A 39 -11.57 3.76 -23.28
CA VAL A 39 -10.87 4.25 -24.49
C VAL A 39 -10.05 3.13 -25.09
N GLY A 40 -9.31 2.39 -24.27
CA GLY A 40 -8.50 1.24 -24.66
C GLY A 40 -9.32 0.10 -25.28
N LEU A 41 -10.56 -0.09 -24.84
CA LEU A 41 -11.47 -1.10 -25.41
C LEU A 41 -11.70 -0.95 -26.92
N LYS A 42 -11.57 0.26 -27.48
CA LYS A 42 -11.71 0.51 -28.93
C LYS A 42 -10.65 -0.20 -29.77
N ASN A 43 -9.51 -0.53 -29.16
CA ASN A 43 -8.35 -1.11 -29.84
C ASN A 43 -8.14 -2.59 -29.50
N VAL A 44 -9.11 -3.24 -28.86
CA VAL A 44 -9.02 -4.64 -28.48
C VAL A 44 -8.97 -5.51 -29.74
N LYS A 45 -7.98 -6.42 -29.80
CA LYS A 45 -7.78 -7.37 -30.89
C LYS A 45 -8.00 -8.79 -30.38
N GLY A 46 -8.62 -9.64 -31.19
CA GLY A 46 -8.78 -11.07 -30.87
C GLY A 46 -9.89 -11.40 -29.87
N THR A 47 -10.68 -10.42 -29.43
CA THR A 47 -11.89 -10.61 -28.62
C THR A 47 -12.87 -9.46 -28.85
N THR A 48 -14.10 -9.56 -28.34
CA THR A 48 -15.08 -8.46 -28.38
C THR A 48 -14.92 -7.55 -27.16
N VAL A 49 -15.44 -6.32 -27.26
CA VAL A 49 -15.50 -5.38 -26.11
C VAL A 49 -16.26 -6.01 -24.94
N THR A 50 -17.38 -6.68 -25.23
CA THR A 50 -18.22 -7.34 -24.22
C THR A 50 -17.48 -8.46 -23.51
N ASP A 51 -16.79 -9.32 -24.27
CA ASP A 51 -16.04 -10.44 -23.70
C ASP A 51 -14.87 -9.93 -22.86
N LYS A 52 -14.14 -8.91 -23.33
CA LYS A 52 -13.05 -8.30 -22.57
C LYS A 52 -13.54 -7.69 -21.25
N MET A 53 -14.66 -6.98 -21.28
CA MET A 53 -15.29 -6.43 -20.08
C MET A 53 -15.73 -7.53 -19.12
N ALA A 54 -16.28 -8.64 -19.63
CA ALA A 54 -16.67 -9.79 -18.82
C ALA A 54 -15.45 -10.47 -18.16
N ASP A 55 -14.36 -10.66 -18.91
CA ASP A 55 -13.10 -11.24 -18.41
C ASP A 55 -12.48 -10.37 -17.30
N ASP A 56 -12.47 -9.05 -17.50
CA ASP A 56 -11.97 -8.08 -16.51
C ASP A 56 -12.98 -7.81 -15.38
N LYS A 57 -14.19 -8.37 -15.48
CA LYS A 57 -15.32 -8.16 -14.55
C LYS A 57 -15.72 -6.69 -14.41
N VAL A 58 -15.50 -5.90 -15.45
CA VAL A 58 -15.92 -4.50 -15.55
C VAL A 58 -17.30 -4.46 -16.16
N HIS A 59 -18.27 -3.88 -15.46
CA HIS A 59 -19.65 -3.84 -15.95
C HIS A 59 -20.39 -2.57 -15.53
N PHE A 60 -21.42 -2.24 -16.30
CA PHE A 60 -22.37 -1.20 -15.95
C PHE A 60 -23.49 -1.81 -15.11
N ARG A 61 -23.59 -1.40 -13.85
CA ARG A 61 -24.77 -1.69 -13.03
C ARG A 61 -25.95 -0.80 -13.45
N LYS A 62 -25.64 0.42 -13.87
CA LYS A 62 -26.61 1.37 -14.42
C LYS A 62 -26.01 2.14 -15.59
N GLY A 63 -26.83 2.43 -16.59
CA GLY A 63 -26.40 3.07 -17.84
C GLY A 63 -25.70 2.09 -18.78
N SER A 64 -25.06 2.64 -19.80
CA SER A 64 -24.37 1.90 -20.85
C SER A 64 -23.02 2.51 -21.21
N LEU A 65 -22.23 1.80 -22.01
CA LEU A 65 -20.98 2.34 -22.56
C LEU A 65 -21.21 3.61 -23.39
N SER A 66 -22.32 3.69 -24.13
CA SER A 66 -22.66 4.92 -24.87
C SER A 66 -22.96 6.08 -23.94
N ASP A 67 -23.62 5.83 -22.81
CA ASP A 67 -23.86 6.86 -21.79
C ASP A 67 -22.56 7.35 -21.18
N TYR A 68 -21.63 6.41 -20.93
CA TYR A 68 -20.32 6.69 -20.37
C TYR A 68 -19.55 7.69 -21.22
N TYR A 69 -19.51 7.51 -22.54
CA TYR A 69 -18.78 8.43 -23.44
C TYR A 69 -19.34 9.86 -23.48
N ASN A 70 -20.52 10.10 -22.92
CA ASN A 70 -21.10 11.44 -22.79
C ASN A 70 -20.76 12.12 -21.44
N LEU A 71 -20.06 11.43 -20.53
CA LEU A 71 -19.61 12.00 -19.27
C LEU A 71 -18.47 13.01 -19.45
N CYS A 72 -18.42 13.99 -18.55
CA CYS A 72 -17.34 14.97 -18.44
C CYS A 72 -17.11 15.36 -16.99
N GLU A 73 -15.99 16.03 -16.72
CA GLU A 73 -15.55 16.47 -15.38
C GLU A 73 -16.52 17.37 -14.57
N ARG A 74 -17.62 17.84 -15.18
CA ARG A 74 -18.65 18.64 -14.51
C ARG A 74 -19.76 17.80 -13.87
N VAL A 75 -19.86 16.52 -14.23
CA VAL A 75 -20.92 15.66 -13.72
C VAL A 75 -20.56 15.22 -12.29
N PRO A 76 -21.41 15.47 -11.29
CA PRO A 76 -21.15 15.02 -9.92
C PRO A 76 -20.99 13.50 -9.87
N PHE A 77 -20.09 13.03 -9.03
CA PHE A 77 -19.77 11.61 -8.93
C PHE A 77 -19.43 11.19 -7.50
N SER A 78 -19.43 9.87 -7.27
CA SER A 78 -18.91 9.25 -6.05
C SER A 78 -18.08 8.03 -6.44
N ILE A 79 -16.94 7.83 -5.77
CA ILE A 79 -16.12 6.61 -5.87
C ILE A 79 -16.19 5.91 -4.52
N ASN A 80 -16.73 4.70 -4.48
CA ASN A 80 -16.80 3.90 -3.26
C ASN A 80 -16.08 2.59 -3.48
N LEU A 81 -15.23 2.20 -2.53
CA LEU A 81 -14.69 0.85 -2.46
C LEU A 81 -15.59 0.04 -1.53
N VAL A 82 -16.33 -0.92 -2.10
CA VAL A 82 -17.23 -1.80 -1.35
C VAL A 82 -16.69 -3.22 -1.46
N ASP A 83 -16.30 -3.78 -0.31
CA ASP A 83 -15.53 -5.03 -0.17
C ASP A 83 -14.21 -5.02 -0.97
N LYS A 84 -14.29 -5.35 -2.26
CA LYS A 84 -13.17 -5.53 -3.19
C LYS A 84 -13.52 -5.06 -4.59
N HIS A 85 -14.58 -4.27 -4.72
CA HIS A 85 -15.01 -3.69 -5.97
C HIS A 85 -15.15 -2.19 -5.79
N TYR A 86 -14.68 -1.45 -6.79
CA TYR A 86 -15.05 -0.07 -6.92
C TYR A 86 -16.45 0.01 -7.52
N GLU A 87 -17.27 0.87 -6.93
CA GLU A 87 -18.54 1.31 -7.46
C GLU A 87 -18.46 2.81 -7.68
N VAL A 88 -18.45 3.21 -8.95
CA VAL A 88 -18.34 4.61 -9.34
C VAL A 88 -19.61 5.05 -10.03
N SER A 89 -20.27 6.02 -9.41
CA SER A 89 -21.56 6.54 -9.86
C SER A 89 -21.45 7.99 -10.29
N TRP A 90 -22.09 8.34 -11.40
CA TRP A 90 -22.28 9.71 -11.86
C TRP A 90 -23.76 10.08 -11.80
N TYR A 91 -24.06 11.31 -11.37
CA TYR A 91 -25.40 11.73 -10.99
C TYR A 91 -25.99 12.77 -11.95
N LYS A 92 -27.31 12.70 -12.14
CA LYS A 92 -28.13 13.74 -12.77
C LYS A 92 -29.34 13.95 -11.88
N GLU A 93 -29.63 15.20 -11.50
CA GLU A 93 -30.79 15.53 -10.66
C GLU A 93 -30.85 14.65 -9.41
N ASP A 94 -29.70 14.49 -8.73
CA ASP A 94 -29.49 13.72 -7.50
C ASP A 94 -29.74 12.20 -7.58
N ALA A 95 -30.04 11.66 -8.77
CA ALA A 95 -30.13 10.23 -9.00
C ALA A 95 -28.88 9.71 -9.75
N PRO A 96 -28.33 8.53 -9.38
CA PRO A 96 -27.25 7.93 -10.15
C PRO A 96 -27.78 7.60 -11.55
N TYR A 97 -27.13 8.09 -12.60
CA TYR A 97 -27.51 7.81 -14.00
C TYR A 97 -26.60 6.75 -14.62
N ILE A 98 -25.32 6.74 -14.26
CA ILE A 98 -24.34 5.73 -14.66
C ILE A 98 -23.68 5.20 -13.41
N THR A 99 -23.53 3.87 -13.33
CA THR A 99 -22.78 3.20 -12.27
C THR A 99 -21.90 2.13 -12.90
N VAL A 100 -20.58 2.30 -12.78
CA VAL A 100 -19.57 1.34 -13.23
C VAL A 100 -19.05 0.58 -12.02
N VAL A 101 -18.95 -0.74 -12.17
CA VAL A 101 -18.43 -1.64 -11.14
C VAL A 101 -17.25 -2.43 -11.72
N PHE A 102 -16.15 -2.47 -10.99
CA PHE A 102 -14.95 -3.20 -11.37
C PHE A 102 -14.18 -3.68 -10.13
N PRO A 103 -13.41 -4.78 -10.23
CA PRO A 103 -12.67 -5.27 -9.09
C PRO A 103 -11.51 -4.33 -8.72
N ALA A 104 -11.24 -4.18 -7.43
CA ALA A 104 -10.08 -3.48 -6.90
C ALA A 104 -8.83 -4.38 -7.05
N GLN A 105 -8.49 -4.69 -8.30
CA GLN A 105 -7.35 -5.54 -8.65
C GLN A 105 -6.22 -4.67 -9.18
N CYS A 106 -5.06 -4.76 -8.52
CA CYS A 106 -3.92 -3.89 -8.78
C CYS A 106 -3.40 -3.98 -10.23
N ASP A 107 -3.38 -5.19 -10.81
CA ASP A 107 -3.01 -5.44 -12.21
C ASP A 107 -4.02 -4.86 -13.21
N LEU A 108 -5.32 -5.01 -12.92
CA LEU A 108 -6.37 -4.39 -13.71
C LEU A 108 -6.27 -2.85 -13.68
N ILE A 109 -6.21 -2.27 -12.48
CA ILE A 109 -6.20 -0.81 -12.29
C ILE A 109 -4.95 -0.19 -12.91
N MET A 110 -3.79 -0.81 -12.75
CA MET A 110 -2.55 -0.31 -13.36
C MET A 110 -2.44 -0.63 -14.86
N GLY A 111 -3.35 -1.43 -15.42
CA GLY A 111 -3.36 -1.82 -16.83
C GLY A 111 -2.11 -2.61 -17.25
N LYS A 112 -1.53 -3.36 -16.31
CA LYS A 112 -0.26 -4.09 -16.48
C LYS A 112 -0.38 -5.50 -15.94
N SER A 113 0.30 -6.45 -16.58
CA SER A 113 0.42 -7.80 -16.04
C SER A 113 1.17 -7.78 -14.70
N GLN A 114 0.90 -8.77 -13.85
CA GLN A 114 1.63 -8.92 -12.57
C GLN A 114 3.15 -8.98 -12.77
N LYS A 115 3.62 -9.59 -13.87
CA LYS A 115 5.03 -9.66 -14.23
C LYS A 115 5.63 -8.27 -14.49
N GLU A 116 4.94 -7.42 -15.26
CA GLU A 116 5.40 -6.06 -15.55
C GLU A 116 5.47 -5.22 -14.27
N ILE A 117 4.41 -5.28 -13.46
CA ILE A 117 4.32 -4.55 -12.19
C ILE A 117 5.46 -4.94 -11.24
N GLN A 118 5.77 -6.23 -11.14
CA GLN A 118 6.86 -6.73 -10.31
C GLN A 118 8.24 -6.34 -10.85
N ASN A 119 8.43 -6.35 -12.17
CA ASN A 119 9.70 -5.96 -12.80
C ASN A 119 10.00 -4.47 -12.64
N GLU A 120 8.96 -3.63 -12.64
CA GLU A 120 9.09 -2.18 -12.43
C GLU A 120 9.19 -1.79 -10.95
N PHE A 121 8.97 -2.73 -10.02
CA PHE A 121 8.80 -2.42 -8.59
C PHE A 121 9.96 -1.66 -7.98
N ARG A 122 11.20 -2.08 -8.26
CA ARG A 122 12.40 -1.37 -7.80
C ARG A 122 12.42 0.07 -8.31
N SER A 123 12.04 0.29 -9.57
CA SER A 123 11.98 1.62 -10.16
C SER A 123 10.92 2.47 -9.46
N ALA A 124 9.75 1.90 -9.16
CA ALA A 124 8.70 2.57 -8.39
C ALA A 124 9.18 2.98 -6.99
N ILE A 125 9.97 2.15 -6.31
CA ILE A 125 10.54 2.48 -5.00
C ILE A 125 11.54 3.64 -5.11
N VAL A 126 12.49 3.54 -6.04
CA VAL A 126 13.59 4.52 -6.16
C VAL A 126 13.10 5.88 -6.69
N SER A 127 12.01 5.91 -7.46
CA SER A 127 11.42 7.13 -8.01
C SER A 127 10.32 7.74 -7.14
N ALA A 128 10.01 7.13 -5.99
CA ALA A 128 9.04 7.69 -5.06
C ALA A 128 9.49 9.09 -4.60
N ASN A 129 8.53 10.01 -4.53
CA ASN A 129 8.80 11.38 -4.09
C ASN A 129 9.30 11.38 -2.65
N HIS A 130 10.43 12.04 -2.41
CA HIS A 130 10.95 12.20 -1.06
C HIS A 130 9.95 12.98 -0.21
N SER A 131 9.64 12.47 0.97
CA SER A 131 8.75 13.13 1.90
C SER A 131 9.52 13.54 3.15
N ASP A 132 9.77 14.85 3.28
CA ASP A 132 10.29 15.47 4.50
C ASP A 132 9.28 15.43 5.68
N PHE A 133 8.16 14.71 5.52
CA PHE A 133 7.10 14.67 6.51
C PHE A 133 7.59 14.03 7.81
N ARG A 134 7.64 14.86 8.85
CA ARG A 134 7.83 14.46 10.24
C ARG A 134 6.48 14.13 10.85
N LEU A 135 6.31 12.89 11.30
CA LEU A 135 5.15 12.49 12.07
C LEU A 135 5.09 13.32 13.36
N THR A 136 4.15 14.27 13.40
CA THR A 136 3.84 15.04 14.61
C THR A 136 2.79 14.28 15.37
N ILE A 137 3.17 13.69 16.50
CA ILE A 137 2.24 12.93 17.33
C ILE A 137 1.53 13.88 18.27
N ASN A 138 0.21 13.75 18.29
CA ASN A 138 -0.60 14.38 19.32
C ASN A 138 -0.54 13.51 20.58
N PRO A 139 0.00 14.02 21.70
CA PRO A 139 0.12 13.25 22.95
C PRO A 139 -1.18 12.66 23.47
N LYS A 140 -2.34 13.22 23.08
CA LYS A 140 -3.66 12.70 23.47
C LYS A 140 -3.98 11.31 22.91
N TYR A 141 -3.26 10.87 21.89
CA TYR A 141 -3.42 9.55 21.28
C TYR A 141 -2.36 8.55 21.74
N LEU A 142 -1.59 8.90 22.78
CA LEU A 142 -0.60 8.03 23.39
C LEU A 142 -1.16 7.44 24.68
N GLU A 143 -0.93 6.14 24.85
CA GLU A 143 -1.26 5.38 26.04
C GLU A 143 0.03 4.83 26.67
N MET A 144 0.07 4.69 27.99
CA MET A 144 1.22 4.10 28.66
C MET A 144 1.24 2.59 28.39
N TYR A 145 2.34 2.11 27.82
CA TYR A 145 2.54 0.72 27.44
C TYR A 145 3.32 -0.06 28.50
N ASP A 146 4.37 0.57 29.02
CA ASP A 146 5.25 0.09 30.09
C ASP A 146 5.76 1.33 30.85
N ASP A 147 6.29 1.18 32.07
CA ASP A 147 6.60 2.26 33.04
C ASP A 147 7.07 3.59 32.41
N THR A 148 7.97 3.52 31.43
CA THR A 148 8.55 4.68 30.75
C THR A 148 8.19 4.81 29.27
N ILE A 149 7.49 3.82 28.71
CA ILE A 149 7.21 3.67 27.28
C ILE A 149 5.73 3.95 27.00
N TRP A 150 5.50 4.72 25.95
CA TRP A 150 4.19 5.11 25.48
C TRP A 150 3.96 4.56 24.07
N ILE A 151 2.71 4.23 23.74
CA ILE A 151 2.34 3.62 22.47
C ILE A 151 1.23 4.43 21.81
N SER A 152 1.26 4.58 20.49
CA SER A 152 0.13 5.10 19.72
C SER A 152 -1.02 4.10 19.71
N LYS A 153 -2.24 4.57 19.40
CA LYS A 153 -3.35 3.68 19.04
C LYS A 153 -2.87 2.66 17.99
N ARG A 154 -3.20 1.38 18.20
CA ARG A 154 -2.81 0.26 17.35
C ARG A 154 -4.01 -0.39 16.68
N GLU A 155 -3.87 -0.68 15.40
CA GLU A 155 -4.67 -1.62 14.64
C GLU A 155 -3.80 -2.81 14.26
N HIS A 156 -4.42 -3.98 14.15
CA HIS A 156 -3.71 -5.22 13.84
C HIS A 156 -4.15 -5.79 12.51
N TYR A 157 -3.27 -6.56 11.90
CA TYR A 157 -3.50 -7.21 10.61
C TYR A 157 -3.52 -8.72 10.78
N GLU A 158 -4.72 -9.31 10.83
CA GLU A 158 -4.98 -10.76 11.05
C GLU A 158 -4.50 -11.34 12.40
N LEU A 159 -3.36 -10.90 12.93
CA LEU A 159 -2.75 -11.31 14.20
C LEU A 159 -2.49 -10.08 15.07
N GLU A 160 -2.76 -10.15 16.37
CA GLU A 160 -2.52 -9.02 17.30
C GLU A 160 -1.06 -8.57 17.37
N SER A 161 -0.13 -9.53 17.24
CA SER A 161 1.32 -9.26 17.23
C SER A 161 1.78 -8.50 15.98
N LEU A 162 0.99 -8.51 14.91
CA LEU A 162 1.25 -7.82 13.66
C LEU A 162 0.42 -6.55 13.61
N ASN A 163 0.99 -5.44 14.06
CA ASN A 163 0.28 -4.20 14.27
C ASN A 163 1.05 -2.97 13.78
N ASP A 164 0.36 -1.84 13.71
CA ASP A 164 0.89 -0.55 13.22
C ASP A 164 1.39 0.36 14.36
N ALA A 165 1.67 -0.20 15.54
CA ALA A 165 2.03 0.61 16.70
C ALA A 165 3.39 1.31 16.53
N SER A 166 3.47 2.53 17.08
CA SER A 166 4.71 3.27 17.28
C SER A 166 4.93 3.52 18.78
N TYR A 167 6.19 3.55 19.19
CA TYR A 167 6.61 3.57 20.59
C TYR A 167 7.41 4.83 20.93
N PHE A 168 7.22 5.37 22.12
CA PHE A 168 7.73 6.68 22.52
C PHE A 168 8.24 6.68 23.95
N ILE A 169 9.18 7.56 24.22
CA ILE A 169 9.65 7.90 25.56
C ILE A 169 9.45 9.40 25.80
N ARG A 170 9.30 9.79 27.07
CA ARG A 170 9.28 11.21 27.43
C ARG A 170 10.65 11.82 27.18
N SER A 171 10.69 12.98 26.54
CA SER A 171 11.92 13.73 26.35
C SER A 171 12.37 14.32 27.70
N ASN A 172 13.67 14.24 28.00
CA ASN A 172 14.21 14.78 29.25
C ASN A 172 14.01 16.30 29.31
N GLY A 173 13.28 16.78 30.33
CA GLY A 173 13.10 18.20 30.61
C GLY A 173 11.94 18.89 29.88
N ASP A 174 11.20 18.17 29.02
CA ASP A 174 10.06 18.70 28.28
C ASP A 174 8.81 17.84 28.48
N THR A 175 7.62 18.39 28.23
CA THR A 175 6.37 17.61 28.19
C THR A 175 6.22 16.79 26.90
N GLY A 176 7.24 16.78 26.04
CA GLY A 176 7.25 16.16 24.72
C GLY A 176 7.55 14.67 24.74
N PHE A 177 7.20 14.00 23.64
CA PHE A 177 7.49 12.61 23.37
C PHE A 177 8.46 12.50 22.20
N SER A 178 9.46 11.63 22.34
CA SER A 178 10.39 11.28 21.26
C SER A 178 10.25 9.81 20.88
N PRO A 179 10.37 9.45 19.60
CA PRO A 179 10.38 8.06 19.16
C PRO A 179 11.43 7.24 19.91
N LEU A 180 11.02 6.07 20.42
CA LEU A 180 11.91 5.12 21.09
C LEU A 180 12.89 4.51 20.08
N PHE A 181 14.19 4.64 20.31
CA PHE A 181 15.24 4.04 19.50
C PHE A 181 16.49 3.78 20.33
N ASP A 182 16.55 2.63 21.01
CA ASP A 182 17.65 2.25 21.89
C ASP A 182 17.91 0.73 21.92
N ASN A 183 19.10 0.35 22.41
CA ASN A 183 19.53 -1.05 22.49
C ASN A 183 18.84 -1.89 23.57
N LEU A 184 18.14 -1.26 24.53
CA LEU A 184 17.42 -1.97 25.57
C LEU A 184 16.07 -2.49 25.03
N HIS A 185 15.49 -1.76 24.08
CA HIS A 185 14.20 -2.04 23.48
C HIS A 185 14.33 -2.27 21.96
N LYS A 186 15.21 -3.19 21.55
CA LYS A 186 15.53 -3.45 20.12
C LYS A 186 14.28 -3.75 19.28
N SER A 187 13.39 -4.59 19.78
CA SER A 187 12.15 -4.99 19.08
C SER A 187 11.21 -3.79 18.83
N LEU A 188 11.06 -2.90 19.80
CA LEU A 188 10.25 -1.68 19.66
C LEU A 188 10.93 -0.62 18.77
N SER A 189 12.26 -0.53 18.88
CA SER A 189 13.09 0.33 18.03
C SER A 189 13.03 -0.08 16.56
N ALA A 190 13.00 -1.39 16.29
CA ALA A 190 12.81 -1.95 14.95
C ALA A 190 11.41 -1.62 14.40
N ALA A 191 10.36 -1.71 15.23
CA ALA A 191 9.01 -1.29 14.81
C ALA A 191 9.01 0.18 14.38
N ASN A 192 9.51 1.09 15.22
CA ASN A 192 9.60 2.51 14.89
C ASN A 192 10.44 2.80 13.64
N LEU A 193 11.49 2.02 13.40
CA LEU A 193 12.32 2.14 12.21
C LEU A 193 11.50 1.88 10.93
N PHE A 194 10.67 0.84 10.91
CA PHE A 194 9.81 0.51 9.75
C PHE A 194 8.53 1.33 9.67
N GLN A 195 8.07 1.92 10.78
CA GLN A 195 7.03 2.94 10.77
C GLN A 195 7.52 4.31 10.26
N GLY A 196 8.83 4.45 10.02
CA GLY A 196 9.42 5.71 9.57
C GLY A 196 9.42 6.81 10.64
N MET A 197 9.42 6.41 11.92
CA MET A 197 9.45 7.32 13.07
C MET A 197 10.86 7.79 13.42
N ILE A 198 11.89 7.08 12.95
CA ILE A 198 13.28 7.35 13.33
C ILE A 198 13.97 8.21 12.27
N ASP A 199 14.13 9.49 12.58
CA ASP A 199 14.86 10.43 11.74
C ASP A 199 16.36 10.06 11.64
N LYS A 200 16.99 10.40 10.51
CA LYS A 200 18.44 10.29 10.25
C LYS A 200 19.03 8.87 10.21
N VAL A 201 18.20 7.83 10.32
CA VAL A 201 18.63 6.44 10.15
C VAL A 201 18.27 5.95 8.75
N ASP A 202 19.20 6.12 7.81
CA ASP A 202 19.02 5.66 6.44
C ASP A 202 19.92 4.45 6.12
N ARG A 203 19.41 3.26 6.46
CA ARG A 203 20.13 1.99 6.30
C ARG A 203 19.99 1.46 4.87
N LYS A 204 21.01 0.72 4.41
CA LYS A 204 20.91 -0.04 3.16
C LYS A 204 20.02 -1.26 3.39
N MET A 205 19.07 -1.48 2.48
CA MET A 205 18.27 -2.69 2.40
C MET A 205 18.74 -3.54 1.23
N TYR A 206 19.27 -4.72 1.52
CA TYR A 206 19.53 -5.75 0.52
C TYR A 206 18.27 -6.58 0.31
N VAL A 207 17.65 -6.43 -0.85
CA VAL A 207 16.34 -7.01 -1.17
C VAL A 207 16.51 -8.17 -2.13
N GLU A 208 15.97 -9.32 -1.74
CA GLU A 208 15.67 -10.44 -2.61
C GLU A 208 14.15 -10.46 -2.86
N GLN A 209 13.74 -10.02 -4.04
CA GLN A 209 12.34 -9.90 -4.43
C GLN A 209 11.90 -11.14 -5.22
N SER A 210 10.82 -11.78 -4.78
CA SER A 210 10.11 -12.80 -5.57
C SER A 210 9.43 -12.17 -6.78
N VAL A 211 9.60 -12.78 -7.95
CA VAL A 211 8.90 -12.39 -9.18
C VAL A 211 8.18 -13.58 -9.79
N TYR A 212 7.22 -13.29 -10.68
CA TYR A 212 6.41 -14.30 -11.37
C TYR A 212 7.28 -15.36 -12.04
N GLY A 213 6.88 -16.63 -11.90
CA GLY A 213 7.64 -17.78 -12.43
C GLY A 213 8.68 -18.36 -11.47
N MET A 214 8.53 -18.16 -10.16
CA MET A 214 9.39 -18.73 -9.10
C MET A 214 10.87 -18.31 -9.18
N THR A 215 11.15 -17.14 -9.75
CA THR A 215 12.49 -16.56 -9.76
C THR A 215 12.60 -15.43 -8.76
N SER A 216 13.83 -14.99 -8.45
CA SER A 216 14.08 -13.81 -7.63
C SER A 216 15.02 -12.83 -8.32
N VAL A 217 14.80 -11.54 -8.06
CA VAL A 217 15.72 -10.47 -8.44
C VAL A 217 16.31 -9.87 -7.19
N LYS A 218 17.59 -9.48 -7.25
CA LYS A 218 18.35 -8.96 -6.12
C LYS A 218 18.79 -7.54 -6.39
N TYR A 219 18.59 -6.66 -5.43
CA TYR A 219 19.01 -5.26 -5.54
C TYR A 219 19.21 -4.64 -4.16
N THR A 220 19.77 -3.43 -4.15
CA THR A 220 19.91 -2.64 -2.93
C THR A 220 19.18 -1.32 -3.10
N ILE A 221 18.38 -0.98 -2.10
CA ILE A 221 17.73 0.32 -1.92
C ILE A 221 18.07 0.85 -0.53
N LYS A 222 17.67 2.08 -0.26
CA LYS A 222 17.72 2.68 1.07
C LYS A 222 16.39 2.47 1.80
N LEU A 223 16.43 2.41 3.13
CA LEU A 223 15.22 2.39 3.95
C LEU A 223 14.34 3.61 3.70
N SER A 224 14.94 4.80 3.58
CA SER A 224 14.21 6.02 3.21
C SER A 224 13.41 5.85 1.91
N GLN A 225 14.00 5.26 0.86
CA GLN A 225 13.31 5.02 -0.41
C GLN A 225 12.11 4.09 -0.25
N TRP A 226 12.24 3.03 0.56
CA TRP A 226 11.11 2.14 0.88
C TRP A 226 9.99 2.88 1.62
N LEU A 227 10.34 3.70 2.62
CA LEU A 227 9.37 4.47 3.39
C LEU A 227 8.69 5.56 2.55
N ASP A 228 9.44 6.24 1.69
CA ASP A 228 8.90 7.23 0.73
C ASP A 228 7.91 6.56 -0.23
N TYR A 229 8.24 5.38 -0.75
CA TYR A 229 7.31 4.58 -1.55
C TYR A 229 6.04 4.22 -0.79
N CYS A 230 6.16 3.74 0.46
CA CYS A 230 5.00 3.41 1.28
C CYS A 230 4.09 4.63 1.49
N LYS A 231 4.67 5.78 1.85
CA LYS A 231 3.92 7.04 2.03
C LYS A 231 3.25 7.48 0.75
N GLU A 232 3.97 7.51 -0.36
CA GLU A 232 3.46 7.97 -1.65
C GLU A 232 2.31 7.09 -2.14
N GLN A 233 2.40 5.78 -1.92
CA GLN A 233 1.36 4.80 -2.25
C GLN A 233 0.27 4.67 -1.17
N ASN A 234 0.25 5.55 -0.16
CA ASN A 234 -0.67 5.52 0.97
C ASN A 234 -0.77 4.13 1.64
N LEU A 235 0.37 3.44 1.79
CA LEU A 235 0.41 2.11 2.38
C LEU A 235 0.37 2.20 3.90
N LYS A 236 -0.46 1.35 4.50
CA LYS A 236 -0.46 1.12 5.94
C LYS A 236 0.54 0.02 6.28
N VAL A 237 1.47 0.31 7.20
CA VAL A 237 2.56 -0.61 7.57
C VAL A 237 2.25 -1.29 8.90
N TYR A 238 2.29 -2.62 8.89
CA TYR A 238 2.19 -3.47 10.07
C TYR A 238 3.51 -4.19 10.30
N PHE A 239 3.87 -4.38 11.56
CA PHE A 239 5.14 -4.94 11.99
C PHE A 239 4.92 -6.00 13.06
N ALA A 240 5.67 -7.10 12.99
CA ALA A 240 5.74 -8.12 14.02
C ALA A 240 7.19 -8.60 14.19
N VAL A 241 7.59 -8.89 15.43
CA VAL A 241 8.80 -9.67 15.69
C VAL A 241 8.45 -11.15 15.60
N GLU A 242 9.15 -11.89 14.74
CA GLU A 242 8.97 -13.33 14.61
C GLU A 242 9.90 -14.08 15.57
N GLU A 243 11.15 -13.60 15.71
CA GLU A 243 12.17 -14.26 16.51
C GLU A 243 13.26 -13.27 16.94
N GLU A 244 13.66 -13.34 18.21
CA GLU A 244 14.88 -12.69 18.71
C GLU A 244 16.01 -13.73 18.73
N ARG A 245 17.16 -13.40 18.15
CA ARG A 245 18.33 -14.28 18.04
C ARG A 245 19.56 -13.61 18.64
N GLU A 246 20.59 -14.39 18.90
CA GLU A 246 21.88 -13.87 19.36
C GLU A 246 22.52 -12.91 18.34
N ASP A 247 22.28 -13.11 17.04
CA ASP A 247 22.83 -12.30 15.96
C ASP A 247 21.91 -11.18 15.46
N GLY A 248 20.72 -11.03 16.06
CA GLY A 248 19.81 -9.92 15.81
C GLY A 248 18.33 -10.31 15.80
N LEU A 249 17.53 -9.64 14.99
CA LEU A 249 16.07 -9.80 14.95
C LEU A 249 15.59 -10.32 13.60
N MET A 250 14.66 -11.28 13.64
CA MET A 250 13.83 -11.65 12.49
C MET A 250 12.44 -11.04 12.66
N VAL A 251 12.03 -10.22 11.68
CA VAL A 251 10.79 -9.44 11.76
C VAL A 251 9.99 -9.56 10.46
N MET A 252 8.68 -9.52 10.59
CA MET A 252 7.73 -9.47 9.47
C MET A 252 7.20 -8.06 9.32
N VAL A 253 7.17 -7.55 8.08
CA VAL A 253 6.54 -6.29 7.73
C VAL A 253 5.52 -6.51 6.63
N ILE A 254 4.30 -5.99 6.82
CA ILE A 254 3.26 -5.94 5.79
C ILE A 254 2.94 -4.49 5.48
N ALA A 255 3.14 -4.09 4.23
CA ALA A 255 2.65 -2.81 3.72
C ALA A 255 1.40 -3.04 2.88
N GLN A 256 0.26 -2.60 3.38
CA GLN A 256 -1.07 -2.81 2.81
C GLN A 256 -1.53 -1.59 2.01
N SER A 257 -1.99 -1.81 0.77
CA SER A 257 -2.83 -0.86 0.06
C SER A 257 -4.29 -1.30 0.19
N SER A 258 -5.11 -0.49 0.87
CA SER A 258 -6.55 -0.76 0.97
C SER A 258 -7.24 -0.44 -0.35
N GLU A 259 -6.86 0.66 -0.98
CA GLU A 259 -7.42 1.17 -2.23
C GLU A 259 -7.15 0.23 -3.41
N LEU A 260 -5.99 -0.43 -3.47
CA LEU A 260 -5.64 -1.35 -4.55
C LEU A 260 -5.68 -2.83 -4.13
N CYS A 261 -6.14 -3.11 -2.90
CA CYS A 261 -6.34 -4.45 -2.33
C CYS A 261 -5.14 -5.41 -2.53
N TYR A 262 -3.93 -4.91 -2.28
CA TYR A 262 -2.72 -5.72 -2.27
C TYR A 262 -1.91 -5.48 -1.00
N ASN A 263 -0.99 -6.41 -0.72
CA ASN A 263 0.03 -6.32 0.31
C ASN A 263 1.42 -6.53 -0.30
N HIS A 264 2.41 -5.84 0.24
CA HIS A 264 3.80 -6.23 0.15
C HIS A 264 4.21 -6.92 1.44
N LEU A 265 4.72 -8.13 1.34
CA LEU A 265 5.23 -8.90 2.49
C LEU A 265 6.76 -8.87 2.49
N LEU A 266 7.34 -8.46 3.60
CA LEU A 266 8.78 -8.45 3.83
C LEU A 266 9.09 -9.34 5.03
N SER A 267 9.95 -10.34 4.83
CA SER A 267 10.66 -11.02 5.92
C SER A 267 12.04 -10.40 6.03
N VAL A 268 12.35 -9.86 7.19
CA VAL A 268 13.48 -8.95 7.40
C VAL A 268 14.39 -9.50 8.49
N ILE A 269 15.70 -9.39 8.26
CA ILE A 269 16.73 -9.65 9.28
C ILE A 269 17.46 -8.34 9.57
N LEU A 270 17.44 -7.95 10.84
CA LEU A 270 18.23 -6.84 11.40
C LEU A 270 19.38 -7.44 12.19
N ALA A 271 20.60 -6.94 12.00
CA ALA A 271 21.74 -7.34 12.83
C ALA A 271 21.58 -6.79 14.25
N ASP A 272 22.15 -7.46 15.26
CA ASP A 272 22.04 -7.05 16.66
C ASP A 272 22.45 -5.60 16.94
N ASP A 273 23.42 -5.10 16.17
CA ASP A 273 24.00 -3.77 16.28
C ASP A 273 23.29 -2.68 15.46
N PHE A 274 22.12 -2.96 14.87
CA PHE A 274 21.48 -2.08 13.86
C PHE A 274 21.21 -0.65 14.32
N ILE A 275 21.08 -0.44 15.63
CA ILE A 275 20.85 0.86 16.27
C ILE A 275 22.15 1.67 16.29
N GLY A 276 23.22 1.09 16.84
CA GLY A 276 24.51 1.77 17.01
C GLY A 276 25.40 1.78 15.76
N ASN A 277 25.21 0.84 14.83
CA ASN A 277 26.05 0.71 13.65
C ASN A 277 25.42 1.39 12.42
N PRO A 278 25.94 2.55 11.96
CA PRO A 278 25.40 3.26 10.82
C PRO A 278 25.46 2.46 9.51
N ASN A 279 26.39 1.52 9.41
CA ASN A 279 26.65 0.70 8.24
C ASN A 279 25.90 -0.64 8.25
N SER A 280 25.09 -0.90 9.29
CA SER A 280 24.30 -2.12 9.36
C SER A 280 23.39 -2.24 8.13
N VAL A 281 23.30 -3.46 7.57
CA VAL A 281 22.53 -3.75 6.36
C VAL A 281 21.30 -4.55 6.75
N ILE A 282 20.14 -4.06 6.34
CA ILE A 282 18.86 -4.74 6.49
C ILE A 282 18.75 -5.77 5.37
N LYS A 283 18.61 -7.06 5.70
CA LYS A 283 18.38 -8.10 4.70
C LYS A 283 16.89 -8.36 4.57
N VAL A 284 16.36 -8.39 3.35
CA VAL A 284 14.92 -8.49 3.09
C VAL A 284 14.63 -9.56 2.05
N LYS A 285 13.70 -10.45 2.36
CA LYS A 285 12.97 -11.24 1.37
C LYS A 285 11.61 -10.60 1.14
N LEU A 286 11.33 -10.19 -0.08
CA LEU A 286 10.16 -9.40 -0.44
C LEU A 286 9.28 -10.20 -1.40
N THR A 287 7.99 -10.29 -1.08
CA THR A 287 6.96 -10.76 -2.01
C THR A 287 5.96 -9.62 -2.24
N PRO A 288 6.06 -8.92 -3.39
CA PRO A 288 5.25 -7.74 -3.64
C PRO A 288 3.91 -8.08 -4.31
N TYR A 289 2.93 -7.19 -4.15
CA TYR A 289 1.62 -7.24 -4.80
C TYR A 289 0.85 -8.56 -4.57
N ILE A 290 0.89 -9.08 -3.34
CA ILE A 290 0.05 -10.20 -2.92
C ILE A 290 -1.40 -9.69 -2.79
N PRO A 291 -2.39 -10.22 -3.51
CA PRO A 291 -3.77 -9.84 -3.29
C PRO A 291 -4.17 -10.04 -1.82
N THR A 292 -4.84 -9.06 -1.21
CA THR A 292 -5.11 -9.06 0.25
C THR A 292 -5.79 -10.34 0.74
N HIS A 293 -6.64 -10.94 -0.07
CA HIS A 293 -7.33 -12.19 0.27
C HIS A 293 -6.43 -13.44 0.27
N ASN A 294 -5.30 -13.42 -0.41
CA ASN A 294 -4.36 -14.53 -0.45
C ASN A 294 -3.48 -14.61 0.81
N ILE A 295 -3.34 -13.51 1.55
CA ILE A 295 -2.45 -13.45 2.71
C ILE A 295 -3.01 -14.19 3.93
N LYS A 296 -4.35 -14.30 4.05
CA LYS A 296 -5.00 -15.07 5.13
C LYS A 296 -4.53 -16.52 5.19
N ASN A 297 -4.18 -17.10 4.04
CA ASN A 297 -3.67 -18.46 3.95
C ASN A 297 -2.25 -18.63 4.54
N LEU A 298 -1.48 -17.54 4.67
CA LEU A 298 -0.16 -17.57 5.31
C LEU A 298 -0.30 -17.78 6.82
N PHE A 299 -1.21 -17.04 7.46
CA PHE A 299 -1.42 -17.09 8.92
C PHE A 299 -2.23 -18.30 9.40
N GLN A 300 -3.12 -18.86 8.56
CA GLN A 300 -3.83 -20.10 8.89
C GLN A 300 -2.91 -21.34 9.00
N LYS A 301 -1.73 -21.32 8.35
CA LYS A 301 -0.75 -22.40 8.50
C LYS A 301 -0.01 -22.33 9.84
N GLU A 302 0.21 -21.14 10.38
CA GLU A 302 0.88 -20.96 11.67
C GLU A 302 0.00 -21.39 12.84
N SER A 303 -1.31 -21.08 12.80
CA SER A 303 -2.26 -21.55 13.82
C SER A 303 -2.45 -23.07 13.84
N ARG A 304 -2.14 -23.76 12.73
CA ARG A 304 -2.09 -25.24 12.68
C ARG A 304 -0.77 -25.82 13.16
N LYS A 305 0.36 -25.11 12.98
CA LYS A 305 1.68 -25.53 13.49
C LYS A 305 1.84 -25.28 14.99
N SER A 306 1.16 -24.27 15.55
CA SER A 306 1.12 -24.04 17.00
C SER A 306 0.35 -25.13 17.78
N ARG A 307 -0.33 -26.07 17.10
CA ARG A 307 -0.92 -27.28 17.70
C ARG A 307 0.04 -28.47 17.84
N LYS A 308 1.32 -28.34 17.49
CA LYS A 308 2.34 -29.34 17.82
C LYS A 308 3.46 -28.73 18.67
N LYS A 309 3.16 -28.47 19.94
CA LYS A 309 4.14 -28.56 21.03
C LYS A 309 3.91 -29.88 21.73
N ILE A 310 4.75 -30.89 21.51
CA ILE A 310 5.04 -31.98 22.44
C ILE A 310 6.45 -32.51 22.12
N TRP A 311 7.42 -32.09 22.97
CA TRP A 311 8.83 -32.52 23.16
C TRP A 311 9.80 -32.49 21.98
#